data_AF-A0A925H187-F1
#
_entry.id   AF-A0A925H187-F1
#
_cell.length_a   1.000
_cell.length_b   1.000
_cell.length_c   1.000
_cell.angle_alpha   90.00
_cell.angle_beta   90.00
_cell.angle_gamma   90.00
#
_symmetry.space_group_name_H-M   'P 1'
#
loop_
_entity.id
_entity.type
_entity.pdbx_description
1 polymer ?
#
loop_
_entity_poly.entity_id
_entity_poly.type
_entity_poly.pdbx_seq_one_letter_code
_entity_poly.pdbx_strand_id
1 'polypeptide(L)'
;MLSPRLFFWAAVMCAIAAAEPASTSANPERASALSNRILAPCCWRESVSVHRSPVADSVRQQITAAVSSGKSNEEIIEALVEEHGRRILREPGGSQGTWLYTIPVVGVLIAGACLVQFLKHSVSRPPMATVSPLCSGNPAIDDFPDED
;
A
#
# COMPACT_ATOMS: atom_id res chain seq x y z
N MET A 1 5.95 14.81 -27.39
CA MET A 1 6.80 14.85 -26.17
C MET A 1 5.99 14.28 -25.03
N LEU A 2 6.16 12.99 -24.75
CA LEU A 2 5.44 12.29 -23.69
C LEU A 2 5.89 12.86 -22.34
N SER A 3 4.96 13.33 -21.51
CA SER A 3 5.31 14.07 -20.30
C SER A 3 6.14 13.19 -19.36
N PRO A 4 7.26 13.70 -18.79
CA PRO A 4 8.11 12.92 -17.87
C PRO A 4 7.36 12.50 -16.60
N ARG A 5 6.23 13.15 -16.32
CA ARG A 5 5.28 12.79 -15.26
C ARG A 5 4.55 11.47 -15.54
N LEU A 6 4.20 11.19 -16.79
CA LEU A 6 3.58 9.92 -17.17
C LEU A 6 4.56 8.75 -17.01
N PHE A 7 5.82 8.97 -17.39
CA PHE A 7 6.88 7.96 -17.22
C PHE A 7 7.16 7.65 -15.75
N PHE A 8 7.19 8.68 -14.90
CA PHE A 8 7.38 8.51 -13.47
C PHE A 8 6.24 7.73 -12.81
N TRP A 9 4.98 8.07 -13.15
CA TRP A 9 3.81 7.33 -12.65
C TRP A 9 3.71 5.91 -13.20
N ALA A 10 4.07 5.69 -14.47
CA ALA A 10 4.12 4.35 -15.06
C ALA A 10 5.22 3.49 -14.42
N ALA A 11 6.39 4.05 -14.12
CA ALA A 11 7.47 3.35 -13.43
C ALA A 11 7.07 2.98 -11.99
N VAL A 12 6.40 3.88 -11.27
CA VAL A 12 5.87 3.60 -9.92
C VAL A 12 4.81 2.50 -9.95
N MET A 13 3.88 2.53 -10.90
CA MET A 13 2.87 1.46 -11.07
C MET A 13 3.50 0.11 -11.43
N CYS A 14 4.51 0.11 -12.30
CA CYS A 14 5.22 -1.11 -12.68
C CYS A 14 6.01 -1.72 -11.52
N ALA A 15 6.56 -0.89 -10.62
CA ALA A 15 7.30 -1.36 -9.43
C ALA A 15 6.39 -2.00 -8.37
N ILE A 16 5.13 -1.54 -8.25
CA ILE A 16 4.17 -2.07 -7.27
C ILE A 16 3.63 -3.44 -7.70
N ALA A 17 3.50 -3.70 -9.00
CA ALA A 17 3.03 -4.98 -9.53
C ALA A 17 4.04 -6.15 -9.35
N ALA A 18 5.31 -5.85 -9.07
CA ALA A 18 6.37 -6.86 -8.93
C ALA A 18 6.53 -7.43 -7.51
N ALA A 19 5.72 -6.97 -6.55
CA ALA A 19 5.83 -7.39 -5.14
C ALA A 19 4.92 -8.59 -4.83
N GLU A 20 5.16 -9.73 -5.47
CA GLU A 20 4.66 -11.02 -4.96
C GLU A 20 5.82 -11.73 -4.24
N PRO A 21 5.82 -11.81 -2.89
CA PRO A 21 6.77 -12.64 -2.18
C PRO A 21 6.35 -14.12 -2.29
N ALA A 22 6.51 -14.71 -3.47
CA ALA A 22 6.38 -16.16 -3.67
C ALA A 22 7.61 -16.85 -3.05
N SER A 23 7.57 -17.05 -1.73
CA SER A 23 8.56 -17.84 -0.99
C SER A 23 8.33 -19.34 -1.20
N THR A 24 8.45 -19.79 -2.45
CA THR A 24 8.36 -21.19 -2.88
C THR A 24 9.67 -21.92 -2.55
N SER A 25 9.96 -22.07 -1.26
CA SER A 25 10.92 -23.07 -0.81
C SER A 25 10.15 -24.15 -0.05
N ALA A 26 10.21 -25.38 -0.58
CA ALA A 26 9.70 -26.58 0.08
C ALA A 26 10.59 -26.89 1.29
N ASN A 27 10.39 -26.11 2.36
CA ASN A 27 11.21 -26.19 3.57
C ASN A 27 10.39 -26.82 4.70
N PRO A 28 10.93 -27.82 5.44
CA PRO A 28 10.27 -28.36 6.63
C PRO A 28 10.03 -27.28 7.69
N GLU A 29 10.88 -26.26 7.72
CA GLU A 29 10.72 -25.07 8.55
C GLU A 29 9.47 -24.25 8.18
N ARG A 30 9.15 -24.15 6.89
CA ARG A 30 7.93 -23.49 6.40
C ARG A 30 6.67 -24.23 6.84
N ALA A 31 6.65 -25.56 6.71
CA ALA A 31 5.55 -26.38 7.21
C ALA A 31 5.37 -26.24 8.73
N SER A 32 6.48 -26.19 9.46
CA SER A 32 6.48 -26.02 10.92
C SER A 32 5.95 -24.63 11.33
N ALA A 33 6.41 -23.57 10.67
CA ALA A 33 5.90 -22.21 10.89
C ALA A 33 4.41 -22.09 10.58
N LEU A 34 3.95 -22.70 9.48
CA LEU A 34 2.54 -22.71 9.09
C LEU A 34 1.69 -23.47 10.12
N SER A 35 2.16 -24.64 10.57
CA SER A 35 1.49 -25.44 11.60
C SER A 35 1.32 -24.70 12.94
N ASN A 36 2.21 -23.75 13.27
CA ASN A 36 2.09 -22.94 14.47
C ASN A 36 0.97 -21.88 14.33
N ARG A 37 0.61 -21.46 13.11
CA ARG A 37 -0.46 -20.49 12.86
C ARG A 37 -1.86 -21.12 12.86
N ILE A 38 -1.94 -22.44 12.96
CA ILE A 38 -3.15 -23.23 12.81
C ILE A 38 -3.48 -23.90 14.16
N LEU A 39 -4.73 -23.77 14.62
CA LEU A 39 -5.27 -24.38 15.82
C LEU A 39 -5.70 -25.82 15.55
N ALA A 40 -5.55 -26.69 16.54
CA ALA A 40 -6.02 -28.07 16.45
C ALA A 40 -7.56 -28.13 16.49
N PRO A 41 -8.23 -28.74 15.50
CA PRO A 41 -9.69 -28.70 15.38
C PRO A 41 -10.41 -29.53 16.44
N CYS A 42 -9.69 -30.37 17.20
CA CYS A 42 -10.26 -31.13 18.31
C CYS A 42 -10.53 -30.27 19.56
N CYS A 43 -9.75 -29.21 19.79
CA CYS A 43 -9.85 -28.40 21.01
C CYS A 43 -9.89 -26.88 20.78
N TRP A 44 -9.52 -26.41 19.60
CA TRP A 44 -9.50 -24.99 19.19
C TRP A 44 -8.68 -24.08 20.12
N ARG A 45 -7.77 -24.65 20.90
CA ARG A 45 -7.10 -23.94 22.00
C ARG A 45 -5.59 -23.90 21.83
N GLU A 46 -5.04 -24.99 21.34
CA GLU A 46 -3.60 -25.14 21.10
C GLU A 46 -3.34 -25.31 19.61
N SER A 47 -2.15 -24.91 19.18
CA SER A 47 -1.72 -25.11 17.78
C SER A 47 -1.56 -26.58 17.42
N VAL A 48 -1.75 -26.89 16.14
CA VAL A 48 -1.42 -28.22 15.62
C VAL A 48 0.07 -28.51 15.78
N SER A 49 0.98 -27.54 15.82
CA SER A 49 2.41 -27.79 16.07
C SER A 49 2.69 -28.38 17.46
N VAL A 50 1.96 -27.95 18.49
CA VAL A 50 2.19 -28.34 19.90
C VAL A 50 1.28 -29.50 20.33
N HIS A 51 0.01 -29.48 19.92
CA HIS A 51 -0.97 -30.47 20.39
C HIS A 51 -0.76 -31.84 19.73
N ARG A 52 -0.53 -32.88 20.54
CA ARG A 52 -0.34 -34.26 20.06
C ARG A 52 -1.66 -35.02 20.11
N SER A 53 -2.38 -35.04 19.00
CA SER A 53 -3.57 -35.87 18.81
C SER A 53 -3.56 -36.47 17.39
N PRO A 54 -4.22 -37.61 17.16
CA PRO A 54 -4.29 -38.23 15.83
C PRO A 54 -4.84 -37.27 14.75
N VAL A 55 -5.76 -36.39 15.15
CA VAL A 55 -6.35 -35.36 14.26
C VAL A 55 -5.34 -34.24 13.98
N ALA A 56 -4.55 -33.81 14.96
CA ALA A 56 -3.50 -32.83 14.72
C ALA A 56 -2.39 -33.40 13.82
N ASP A 57 -2.08 -34.68 13.96
CA ASP A 57 -1.08 -35.37 13.13
C ASP A 57 -1.53 -35.45 11.66
N SER A 58 -2.81 -35.75 11.40
CA SER A 58 -3.34 -35.76 10.03
C SER A 58 -3.26 -34.38 9.38
N VAL A 59 -3.61 -33.32 10.12
CA VAL A 59 -3.50 -31.94 9.62
C VAL A 59 -2.04 -31.56 9.34
N ARG A 60 -1.08 -31.93 10.20
CA ARG A 60 0.36 -31.70 9.91
C ARG A 60 0.84 -32.41 8.65
N GLN A 61 0.38 -33.63 8.42
CA GLN A 61 0.70 -34.36 7.20
C GLN A 61 0.12 -33.67 5.96
N GLN A 62 -1.13 -33.21 6.03
CA GLN A 62 -1.75 -32.44 4.96
C GLN A 62 -0.98 -31.15 4.65
N ILE A 63 -0.60 -30.39 5.68
CA ILE A 63 0.23 -29.18 5.53
C ILE A 63 1.56 -29.52 4.87
N THR A 64 2.24 -30.57 5.35
CA THR A 64 3.55 -30.98 4.82
C THR A 64 3.45 -31.41 3.36
N ALA A 65 2.40 -32.16 2.99
CA ALA A 65 2.12 -32.56 1.61
C ALA A 65 1.79 -31.36 0.71
N ALA A 66 1.05 -30.38 1.24
CA ALA A 66 0.71 -29.19 0.47
C ALA A 66 1.94 -28.29 0.25
N VAL A 67 2.81 -28.14 1.26
CA VAL A 67 4.09 -27.43 1.13
C VAL A 67 5.02 -28.14 0.15
N SER A 68 5.11 -29.47 0.18
CA SER A 68 5.94 -30.23 -0.76
C SER A 68 5.40 -30.17 -2.19
N SER A 69 4.09 -30.02 -2.37
CA SER A 69 3.46 -29.78 -3.68
C SER A 69 3.69 -28.36 -4.23
N GLY A 70 4.34 -27.46 -3.48
CA GLY A 70 4.68 -26.11 -3.92
C GLY A 70 3.54 -25.08 -3.77
N LYS A 71 2.45 -25.42 -3.06
CA LYS A 71 1.34 -24.50 -2.81
C LYS A 71 1.77 -23.28 -1.99
N SER A 72 1.10 -22.15 -2.19
CA SER A 72 1.33 -20.93 -1.38
C SER A 72 0.78 -21.10 0.04
N ASN A 73 1.22 -20.26 0.99
CA ASN A 73 0.71 -20.36 2.37
C ASN A 73 -0.78 -20.04 2.41
N GLU A 74 -1.20 -19.09 1.59
CA GLU A 74 -2.57 -18.61 1.45
C GLU A 74 -3.47 -19.72 0.92
N GLU A 75 -3.03 -20.45 -0.11
CA GLU A 75 -3.79 -21.57 -0.67
C GLU A 75 -3.94 -22.73 0.32
N ILE A 76 -2.90 -23.00 1.12
CA ILE A 76 -2.97 -24.03 2.18
C ILE A 76 -3.94 -23.60 3.28
N ILE A 77 -3.90 -22.33 3.69
CA ILE A 77 -4.80 -21.78 4.71
C ILE A 77 -6.24 -21.81 4.21
N GLU A 78 -6.49 -21.39 2.97
CA GLU A 78 -7.84 -21.38 2.38
C GLU A 78 -8.42 -22.79 2.33
N ALA A 79 -7.64 -23.79 1.87
CA ALA A 79 -8.08 -25.18 1.85
C ALA A 79 -8.44 -25.71 3.26
N LEU A 80 -7.64 -25.35 4.27
CA LEU A 80 -7.93 -25.74 5.66
C LEU A 80 -9.15 -25.00 6.23
N VAL A 81 -9.38 -23.75 5.85
CA VAL A 81 -10.55 -22.96 6.23
C VAL A 81 -11.82 -23.46 5.55
N GLU A 82 -11.74 -23.92 4.31
CA GLU A 82 -12.86 -24.50 3.59
C GLU A 82 -13.35 -25.78 4.29
N GLU A 83 -12.43 -26.62 4.76
CA GLU A 83 -12.77 -27.87 5.45
C GLU A 83 -13.15 -27.68 6.94
N HIS A 84 -12.43 -26.82 7.68
CA HIS A 84 -12.55 -26.70 9.14
C HIS A 84 -13.14 -25.37 9.64
N GLY A 85 -13.34 -24.40 8.75
CA GLY A 85 -13.81 -23.06 9.06
C GLY A 85 -12.73 -22.10 9.55
N ARG A 86 -13.06 -20.80 9.60
CA ARG A 86 -12.11 -19.72 9.98
C ARG A 86 -11.55 -19.82 11.40
N ARG A 87 -12.19 -20.60 12.28
CA ARG A 87 -11.72 -20.82 13.67
C ARG A 87 -10.40 -21.59 13.72
N ILE A 88 -9.99 -22.24 12.62
CA ILE A 88 -8.73 -22.99 12.57
C ILE A 88 -7.52 -22.06 12.53
N LEU A 89 -7.68 -20.78 12.19
CA LEU A 89 -6.59 -19.82 12.26
C LEU A 89 -6.42 -19.35 13.71
N ARG A 90 -5.17 -19.40 14.20
CA ARG A 90 -4.80 -18.79 15.48
C ARG A 90 -5.04 -17.28 15.46
N GLU A 91 -4.76 -16.65 14.32
CA GLU A 91 -4.95 -15.21 14.11
C GLU A 91 -5.82 -15.02 12.87
N PRO A 92 -6.97 -14.32 12.94
CA PRO A 92 -7.91 -14.19 11.83
C PRO A 92 -7.36 -13.40 10.61
N GLY A 93 -6.15 -12.84 10.70
CA GLY A 93 -5.49 -12.12 9.63
C GLY A 93 -4.60 -13.01 8.75
N GLY A 94 -5.19 -13.92 7.97
CA GLY A 94 -4.51 -14.45 6.78
C GLY A 94 -4.64 -13.42 5.66
N SER A 95 -3.52 -12.88 5.15
CA SER A 95 -3.34 -11.88 4.04
C SER A 95 -4.21 -10.60 4.05
N GLN A 96 -5.48 -10.67 4.44
CA GLN A 96 -6.39 -9.55 4.71
C GLN A 96 -5.86 -8.59 5.77
N GLY A 97 -5.11 -9.09 6.77
CA GLY A 97 -4.42 -8.24 7.74
C GLY A 97 -3.44 -7.28 7.05
N THR A 98 -2.71 -7.77 6.05
CA THR A 98 -1.81 -6.94 5.25
C THR A 98 -2.57 -5.89 4.45
N TRP A 99 -3.72 -6.26 3.86
CA TRP A 99 -4.59 -5.31 3.14
C TRP A 99 -5.07 -4.15 4.02
N LEU A 100 -5.38 -4.43 5.28
CA LEU A 100 -5.83 -3.45 6.26
C LEU A 100 -4.79 -2.34 6.51
N TYR A 101 -3.50 -2.66 6.41
CA TYR A 101 -2.41 -1.70 6.58
C TYR A 101 -1.93 -1.09 5.24
N THR A 102 -2.06 -1.80 4.12
CA THR A 102 -1.64 -1.26 2.82
C THR A 102 -2.57 -0.17 2.29
N ILE A 103 -3.89 -0.31 2.50
CA ILE A 103 -4.88 0.71 2.07
C ILE A 103 -4.58 2.11 2.64
N PRO A 104 -4.40 2.29 3.97
CA PRO A 104 -4.14 3.62 4.51
C PRO A 104 -2.79 4.19 4.05
N VAL A 105 -1.75 3.35 3.94
CA VAL A 105 -0.43 3.80 3.45
C VAL A 105 -0.50 4.29 2.01
N VAL A 106 -1.15 3.54 1.12
CA VAL A 106 -1.36 3.94 -0.28
C VAL A 106 -2.24 5.20 -0.36
N GLY A 107 -3.28 5.28 0.47
CA GLY A 107 -4.15 6.47 0.56
C GLY A 107 -3.38 7.74 0.92
N VAL A 108 -2.48 7.67 1.91
CA VAL A 108 -1.63 8.81 2.31
C VAL A 108 -0.67 9.21 1.20
N LEU A 109 -0.07 8.25 0.49
CA LEU A 109 0.83 8.53 -0.63
C LEU A 109 0.10 9.22 -1.79
N ILE A 110 -1.10 8.76 -2.15
CA ILE A 110 -1.92 9.38 -3.19
C ILE A 110 -2.35 10.80 -2.77
N ALA A 111 -2.85 10.95 -1.53
CA ALA A 111 -3.28 12.25 -1.02
C ALA A 111 -2.12 13.26 -0.98
N GLY A 112 -0.94 12.85 -0.52
CA GLY A 112 0.27 13.67 -0.50
C GLY A 112 0.72 14.08 -1.91
N ALA A 113 0.70 13.13 -2.86
CA ALA A 113 1.04 13.42 -4.25
C ALA A 113 0.07 14.44 -4.88
N CYS A 114 -1.24 14.25 -4.70
CA CYS A 114 -2.27 15.18 -5.16
C CYS A 114 -2.11 16.58 -4.55
N LEU A 115 -1.83 16.67 -3.25
CA LEU A 115 -1.62 17.93 -2.55
C LEU A 115 -0.41 18.70 -3.10
N VAL A 116 0.73 18.02 -3.28
CA VAL A 116 1.93 18.64 -3.87
C VAL A 116 1.66 19.10 -5.30
N GLN A 117 0.93 18.31 -6.09
CA GLN A 117 0.59 18.67 -7.47
C GLN A 117 -0.31 19.91 -7.53
N PHE A 118 -1.30 19.99 -6.64
CA PHE A 118 -2.22 21.11 -6.53
C PHE A 118 -1.49 22.40 -6.10
N LEU A 119 -0.62 22.32 -5.09
CA LEU A 119 0.21 23.44 -4.64
C LEU A 119 1.13 23.94 -5.75
N LYS A 120 1.80 23.03 -6.48
CA LYS A 120 2.65 23.41 -7.62
C LYS A 120 1.86 24.09 -8.73
N HIS A 121 0.61 23.70 -8.96
CA HIS A 121 -0.25 24.32 -9.98
C HIS A 121 -0.79 25.68 -9.52
N SER A 122 -1.06 25.85 -8.22
CA SER A 122 -1.59 27.10 -7.67
C SER A 122 -0.52 28.18 -7.47
N VAL A 123 0.75 27.80 -7.31
CA VAL A 123 1.88 28.74 -7.19
C VAL A 123 2.32 29.28 -8.56
N SER A 124 1.85 28.70 -9.67
CA SER A 124 2.08 29.23 -11.03
C SER A 124 1.12 30.37 -11.41
N ARG A 125 0.52 31.10 -10.46
CA ARG A 125 -0.12 32.37 -10.80
C ARG A 125 0.98 33.30 -11.34
N PRO A 126 0.88 33.77 -12.60
CA PRO A 126 1.91 34.59 -13.21
C PRO A 126 2.15 35.84 -12.37
N PRO A 127 3.40 36.36 -12.33
CA PRO A 127 3.69 37.62 -11.66
C PRO A 127 2.72 38.67 -12.21
N MET A 128 1.92 39.28 -11.33
CA MET A 128 1.17 40.47 -11.68
C MET A 128 2.16 41.44 -12.28
N ALA A 129 1.90 41.78 -13.54
CA ALA A 129 2.73 42.62 -14.36
C ALA A 129 3.16 43.86 -13.58
N THR A 130 4.47 44.11 -13.61
CA THR A 130 5.06 45.41 -13.31
C THR A 130 4.24 46.50 -13.98
N VAL A 131 3.42 47.21 -13.22
CA VAL A 131 2.98 48.56 -13.59
C VAL A 131 4.19 49.45 -13.41
N SER A 132 4.96 49.61 -14.49
CA SER A 132 6.05 50.59 -14.58
C SER A 132 5.47 52.00 -14.46
N PRO A 133 6.05 52.88 -13.62
CA PRO A 133 5.63 54.26 -13.50
C PRO A 133 6.26 55.06 -14.65
N LEU A 134 5.52 55.26 -15.74
CA LEU A 134 5.88 56.20 -16.80
C LEU A 134 4.69 57.12 -17.11
N CYS A 135 4.22 57.82 -16.07
CA CYS A 135 3.73 59.19 -16.21
C CYS A 135 4.53 60.06 -15.21
N SER A 136 5.85 60.08 -15.43
CA SER A 136 6.65 61.26 -15.12
C SER A 136 6.20 62.35 -16.09
N GLY A 137 5.56 63.38 -15.54
CA GLY A 137 5.02 64.49 -16.32
C GLY A 137 4.55 65.60 -15.39
N ASN A 138 5.46 66.12 -14.57
CA ASN A 138 5.29 67.42 -13.93
C ASN A 138 6.19 68.43 -14.63
N PRO A 139 5.63 69.33 -15.46
CA PRO A 139 6.17 70.66 -15.62
C PRO A 139 5.37 71.60 -14.72
N ALA A 140 6.03 72.04 -13.65
CA ALA A 140 5.66 73.27 -12.98
C ALA A 140 5.84 74.46 -13.94
N ILE A 141 5.06 75.52 -13.69
CA ILE A 141 5.28 76.92 -14.09
C ILE A 141 4.69 77.31 -15.46
N ASP A 142 3.65 78.14 -15.41
CA ASP A 142 3.32 79.33 -16.23
C ASP A 142 2.06 79.93 -15.58
N ASP A 143 2.18 80.70 -14.49
CA ASP A 143 2.09 82.18 -14.50
C ASP A 143 1.05 82.71 -15.49
N PHE A 144 -0.17 82.98 -15.00
CA PHE A 144 -1.19 83.73 -15.75
C PHE A 144 -1.47 85.04 -15.00
N PRO A 145 -1.32 86.20 -15.66
CA PRO A 145 -1.41 87.51 -15.03
C PRO A 145 -2.86 87.96 -14.77
N ASP A 146 -2.98 88.94 -13.88
CA ASP A 146 -4.19 89.64 -13.45
C ASP A 146 -5.03 90.24 -14.59
N GLU A 147 -6.35 90.08 -14.51
CA GLU A 147 -7.36 90.92 -15.18
C GLU A 147 -8.42 91.38 -14.14
N ASP A 148 -8.41 92.69 -13.89
CA ASP A 148 -9.47 93.67 -13.53
C ASP A 148 -10.44 93.43 -12.35
#